data_AF-V9FBP7-F1
#
_entry.id   AF-V9FBP7-F1
#
_cell.length_a   1.000
_cell.length_b   1.000
_cell.length_c   1.000
_cell.angle_alpha   90.00
_cell.angle_beta   90.00
_cell.angle_gamma   90.00
#
_symmetry.space_group_name_H-M   'P 1'
#
loop_
_entity.id
_entity.type
_entity.pdbx_description
1 polymer ?
#
loop_
_entity_poly.entity_id
_entity_poly.type
_entity_poly.pdbx_seq_one_letter_code
_entity_poly.pdbx_strand_id
1 'polypeptide(L)'
;GVVGWDHDGCIDSDYVCVAQVSDGHCPSGAYCSLLDTGVYGCVASAKKHHHHYKEHQKMSCPSGQESIGVAGWSSDGCVTSGNVCVAETYGDCPSGAHCEWLDTGVYGCKDGAEESTPWEGCSSNEETIGVVGWDHDGCIDSDHVCVAQVSDGDCPSGAYCSLLDTGVYGCVASSKKLL
;
A
#
# COMPACT_ATOMS: atom_id res chain seq x y z
N GLY A 1 20.95 -10.81 -11.92
CA GLY A 1 20.83 -12.22 -12.36
C GLY A 1 19.59 -12.48 -13.19
N VAL A 2 19.68 -13.41 -14.14
CA VAL A 2 18.55 -13.94 -14.92
C VAL A 2 18.28 -15.37 -14.45
N VAL A 3 17.03 -15.72 -14.17
CA VAL A 3 16.67 -17.07 -13.74
C VAL A 3 17.00 -18.06 -14.85
N GLY A 4 17.91 -18.98 -14.55
CA GLY A 4 18.38 -20.00 -15.49
C GLY A 4 19.66 -19.68 -16.24
N TRP A 5 20.31 -18.57 -15.94
CA TRP A 5 21.71 -18.36 -16.28
C TRP A 5 22.58 -18.64 -15.05
N ASP A 6 23.79 -19.12 -15.29
CA ASP A 6 24.88 -19.26 -14.33
C ASP A 6 25.77 -18.01 -14.28
N HIS A 7 25.45 -17.00 -15.11
CA HIS A 7 26.11 -15.70 -15.16
C HIS A 7 25.09 -14.56 -15.05
N ASP A 8 25.57 -13.36 -14.71
CA ASP A 8 24.75 -12.15 -14.76
C ASP A 8 24.60 -11.63 -16.19
N GLY A 9 23.41 -11.12 -16.50
CA GLY A 9 23.13 -10.43 -17.75
C GLY A 9 23.33 -8.93 -17.59
N CYS A 10 23.99 -8.31 -18.56
CA CYS A 10 24.08 -6.85 -18.63
C CYS A 10 22.86 -6.28 -19.37
N ILE A 11 22.34 -5.16 -18.87
CA ILE A 11 21.27 -4.39 -19.50
C ILE A 11 21.65 -2.92 -19.49
N ASP A 12 21.36 -2.22 -20.58
CA ASP A 12 21.60 -0.78 -20.75
C ASP A 12 20.25 -0.05 -20.68
N SER A 13 19.56 -0.22 -19.55
CA SER A 13 18.27 0.42 -19.29
C SER A 13 18.05 0.55 -17.79
N ASP A 14 17.59 1.73 -17.36
CA ASP A 14 17.20 1.98 -15.98
C ASP A 14 15.80 1.42 -15.65
N TYR A 15 15.03 1.03 -16.68
CA TYR A 15 13.70 0.43 -16.56
C TYR A 15 13.79 -1.09 -16.65
N VAL A 16 14.21 -1.73 -15.56
CA VAL A 16 14.49 -3.17 -15.51
C VAL A 16 13.26 -3.95 -15.03
N CYS A 17 13.02 -5.13 -15.59
CA CYS A 17 12.02 -6.07 -15.06
C CYS A 17 12.48 -6.64 -13.71
N VAL A 18 12.03 -6.01 -12.63
CA VAL A 18 12.34 -6.39 -11.26
C VAL A 18 11.21 -5.99 -10.32
N ALA A 19 11.02 -6.72 -9.23
CA ALA A 19 10.03 -6.43 -8.21
C ALA A 19 8.60 -6.38 -8.79
N GLN A 20 7.96 -5.22 -8.87
CA GLN A 20 6.61 -5.09 -9.42
C GLN A 20 6.57 -4.58 -10.86
N VAL A 21 7.73 -4.41 -11.51
CA VAL A 21 7.81 -3.88 -12.89
C VAL A 21 7.59 -5.02 -13.89
N SER A 22 6.41 -5.05 -14.51
CA SER A 22 5.97 -6.17 -15.36
C SER A 22 6.41 -6.06 -16.82
N ASP A 23 6.65 -4.85 -17.31
CA ASP A 23 7.03 -4.50 -18.69
C ASP A 23 8.46 -3.96 -18.80
N GLY A 24 9.23 -4.06 -17.72
CA GLY A 24 10.62 -3.70 -17.70
C GLY A 24 11.46 -4.52 -18.68
N HIS A 25 12.61 -3.96 -19.04
CA HIS A 25 13.54 -4.59 -19.97
C HIS A 25 14.31 -5.72 -19.29
N CYS A 26 14.71 -6.71 -20.10
CA CYS A 26 15.60 -7.79 -19.72
C CYS A 26 16.81 -7.87 -20.65
N PRO A 27 17.94 -8.44 -20.18
CA PRO A 27 19.07 -8.75 -21.05
C PRO A 27 18.67 -9.61 -22.25
N SER A 28 19.40 -9.47 -23.36
CA SER A 28 19.15 -10.25 -24.58
C SER A 28 19.14 -11.76 -24.31
N GLY A 29 18.09 -12.45 -24.75
CA GLY A 29 17.90 -13.88 -24.48
C GLY A 29 17.10 -14.18 -23.21
N ALA A 30 16.58 -13.17 -22.51
CA ALA A 30 15.66 -13.31 -21.40
C ALA A 30 14.33 -12.56 -21.65
N TYR A 31 13.30 -12.89 -20.88
CA TYR A 31 12.00 -12.21 -20.91
C TYR A 31 11.52 -11.92 -19.49
N CYS A 32 10.73 -10.87 -19.34
CA CYS A 32 10.14 -10.50 -18.06
C CYS A 32 8.97 -11.43 -17.70
N SER A 33 8.99 -11.98 -16.49
CA SER A 33 7.94 -12.88 -16.00
C SER A 33 7.76 -12.78 -14.49
N LEU A 34 6.56 -13.07 -14.01
CA LEU A 34 6.28 -13.22 -12.58
C LEU A 34 6.93 -14.51 -12.07
N LEU A 35 7.81 -14.40 -11.09
CA LEU A 35 8.51 -15.52 -10.47
C LEU A 35 7.65 -16.17 -9.39
N ASP A 36 8.02 -17.39 -8.97
CA ASP A 36 7.36 -18.12 -7.88
C ASP A 36 7.41 -17.37 -6.53
N THR A 37 8.33 -16.41 -6.41
CA THR A 37 8.45 -15.51 -5.26
C THR A 37 7.39 -14.40 -5.23
N GLY A 38 6.54 -14.28 -6.26
CA GLY A 38 5.51 -13.24 -6.35
C GLY A 38 6.01 -11.87 -6.83
N VAL A 39 7.22 -11.81 -7.40
CA VAL A 39 7.79 -10.60 -8.02
C VAL A 39 8.20 -10.88 -9.46
N TYR A 40 8.16 -9.84 -10.30
CA TYR A 40 8.71 -9.87 -11.65
C TYR A 40 10.23 -9.98 -11.65
N GLY A 41 10.74 -10.74 -12.62
CA GLY A 41 12.16 -10.87 -12.89
C GLY A 41 12.43 -11.45 -14.28
N CYS A 42 13.67 -11.33 -14.71
CA CYS A 42 14.10 -11.85 -16.01
C CYS A 42 14.31 -13.37 -15.97
N VAL A 43 13.69 -14.09 -16.89
CA VAL A 43 13.80 -15.55 -17.06
C VAL A 43 14.45 -15.86 -18.40
N ALA A 44 15.38 -16.81 -18.42
CA ALA A 44 16.05 -17.25 -19.63
C ALA A 44 15.04 -17.81 -20.65
N SER A 45 15.10 -17.34 -21.90
CA SER A 45 14.18 -17.76 -22.96
C SER A 45 14.27 -19.25 -23.30
N ALA A 46 15.42 -19.87 -23.02
CA ALA A 46 15.65 -21.31 -23.19
C ALA A 46 14.83 -22.17 -22.22
N LYS A 47 14.30 -21.60 -21.12
CA LYS A 47 13.46 -22.28 -20.12
C LYS A 47 11.96 -22.22 -20.43
N LYS A 48 11.56 -21.96 -21.68
CA LYS A 48 10.15 -22.02 -22.11
C LYS A 48 9.56 -23.44 -21.97
N HIS A 49 9.21 -23.84 -20.75
CA HIS A 49 8.24 -24.89 -20.50
C HIS A 49 6.85 -24.25 -20.45
N HIS A 50 5.88 -24.91 -21.08
CA HIS A 50 4.49 -24.49 -21.17
C HIS A 50 3.81 -24.49 -19.78
N HIS A 51 4.15 -23.53 -18.94
CA HIS A 51 3.35 -23.20 -17.77
C HIS A 51 2.37 -22.11 -18.19
N HIS A 52 1.08 -22.41 -18.06
CA HIS A 52 0.00 -21.44 -18.14
C HIS A 52 0.17 -20.44 -16.98
N TYR A 53 1.07 -19.47 -17.16
CA TYR A 53 1.13 -18.32 -16.28
C TYR A 53 -0.17 -17.55 -16.48
N LYS A 54 -0.87 -17.23 -15.39
CA LYS A 54 -1.96 -16.27 -15.43
C LYS A 54 -1.36 -14.97 -15.94
N GLU A 55 -1.69 -14.63 -17.17
CA GLU A 55 -1.26 -13.41 -17.81
C GLU A 55 -1.83 -12.24 -16.98
N HIS A 56 -1.03 -11.70 -16.06
CA HIS A 56 -1.26 -10.37 -15.53
C HIS A 56 -1.29 -9.46 -16.77
N GLN A 57 -2.45 -8.88 -17.05
CA GLN A 57 -2.66 -8.10 -18.26
C GLN A 57 -1.79 -6.86 -18.17
N LYS A 58 -0.67 -6.88 -18.90
CA LYS A 58 0.16 -5.70 -19.11
C LYS A 58 -0.69 -4.63 -19.78
N MET A 59 -0.78 -3.47 -19.15
CA MET A 59 -1.50 -2.34 -19.70
C MET A 59 -0.55 -1.32 -20.32
N SER A 60 -1.01 -0.70 -21.39
CA SER A 60 -0.26 0.35 -22.09
C SER A 60 -0.49 1.68 -21.38
N CYS A 61 0.55 2.20 -20.72
CA CYS A 61 0.47 3.50 -20.05
C CYS A 61 0.65 4.67 -21.04
N PRO A 62 0.05 5.84 -20.75
CA PRO A 62 0.31 7.09 -21.47
C PRO A 62 1.80 7.45 -21.55
N SER A 63 2.17 8.28 -22.52
CA SER A 63 3.55 8.75 -22.69
C SER A 63 4.05 9.46 -21.41
N GLY A 64 5.21 9.03 -20.90
CA GLY A 64 5.80 9.54 -19.65
C GLY A 64 5.33 8.81 -18.38
N GLN A 65 4.61 7.69 -18.54
CA GLN A 65 4.23 6.80 -17.45
C GLN A 65 4.74 5.38 -17.70
N GLU A 66 4.95 4.67 -16.60
CA GLU A 66 5.41 3.28 -16.54
C GLU A 66 4.32 2.40 -15.96
N SER A 67 4.30 1.12 -16.37
CA SER A 67 3.35 0.15 -15.82
C SER A 67 3.97 -0.53 -14.59
N ILE A 68 3.23 -0.53 -13.49
CA ILE A 68 3.66 -1.14 -12.23
C ILE A 68 2.57 -2.02 -11.65
N GLY A 69 2.92 -3.23 -11.25
CA GLY A 69 2.05 -4.10 -10.49
C GLY A 69 1.69 -3.49 -9.15
N VAL A 70 0.41 -3.57 -8.77
CA VAL A 70 -0.07 -3.16 -7.45
C VAL A 70 -0.51 -4.41 -6.70
N ALA A 71 0.08 -4.65 -5.54
CA ALA A 71 -0.33 -5.74 -4.66
C ALA A 71 -1.79 -5.54 -4.25
N GLY A 72 -2.64 -6.50 -4.60
CA GLY A 72 -4.10 -6.42 -4.40
C GLY A 72 -4.90 -6.10 -5.67
N TRP A 73 -4.26 -5.68 -6.76
CA TRP A 73 -4.94 -5.42 -8.03
C TRP A 73 -4.86 -6.61 -8.99
N SER A 74 -5.86 -6.71 -9.88
CA SER A 74 -5.91 -7.73 -10.95
C SER A 74 -5.12 -7.35 -12.20
N SER A 75 -4.73 -6.08 -12.29
CA SER A 75 -4.04 -5.46 -13.41
C SER A 75 -3.02 -4.46 -12.87
N ASP A 76 -2.02 -4.13 -13.68
CA ASP A 76 -1.03 -3.12 -13.30
C ASP A 76 -1.70 -1.73 -13.18
N GLY A 77 -0.96 -0.74 -12.70
CA GLY A 77 -1.35 0.66 -12.71
C GLY A 77 -0.31 1.50 -13.46
N CYS A 78 -0.68 2.73 -13.81
CA CYS A 78 0.25 3.67 -14.44
C CYS A 78 0.79 4.66 -13.42
N VAL A 79 2.11 4.77 -13.35
CA VAL A 79 2.83 5.68 -12.45
C VAL A 79 3.71 6.62 -13.27
N THR A 80 3.90 7.85 -12.80
CA THR A 80 4.81 8.81 -13.44
C THR A 80 6.25 8.31 -13.33
N SER A 81 6.98 8.30 -14.44
CA SER A 81 8.40 7.91 -14.48
C SER A 81 9.28 8.80 -13.60
N GLY A 82 10.36 8.23 -13.05
CA GLY A 82 11.47 8.98 -12.43
C GLY A 82 11.61 8.84 -10.91
N ASN A 83 10.57 8.41 -10.19
CA ASN A 83 10.63 8.11 -8.76
C ASN A 83 9.69 6.95 -8.41
N VAL A 84 9.74 5.84 -9.15
CA VAL A 84 8.78 4.74 -8.97
C VAL A 84 9.08 3.95 -7.68
N CYS A 85 8.04 3.56 -6.93
CA CYS A 85 8.14 2.70 -5.77
C CYS A 85 8.56 1.27 -6.16
N VAL A 86 9.87 0.99 -6.14
CA VAL A 86 10.41 -0.30 -6.58
C VAL A 86 11.73 -0.62 -5.88
N ALA A 87 11.95 -1.89 -5.57
CA ALA A 87 13.18 -2.40 -4.98
C ALA A 87 13.52 -1.75 -3.61
N GLU A 88 14.49 -0.86 -3.55
CA GLU A 88 14.89 -0.14 -2.34
C GLU A 88 14.40 1.32 -2.33
N THR A 89 13.69 1.74 -3.37
CA THR A 89 13.22 3.13 -3.54
C THR A 89 11.80 3.28 -3.01
N TYR A 90 11.63 4.14 -2.00
CA TYR A 90 10.32 4.66 -1.61
C TYR A 90 9.92 5.77 -2.59
N GLY A 91 8.88 5.51 -3.38
CA GLY A 91 8.54 6.30 -4.55
C GLY A 91 7.03 6.42 -4.79
N ASP A 92 6.69 6.90 -5.97
CA ASP A 92 5.32 7.11 -6.42
C ASP A 92 4.65 5.79 -6.79
N CYS A 93 3.33 5.77 -6.63
CA CYS A 93 2.44 4.70 -7.03
C CYS A 93 1.25 5.23 -7.84
N PRO A 94 0.55 4.35 -8.59
CA PRO A 94 -0.69 4.70 -9.25
C PRO A 94 -1.73 5.24 -8.26
N SER A 95 -2.65 6.08 -8.73
CA SER A 95 -3.74 6.59 -7.89
C SER A 95 -4.56 5.44 -7.27
N GLY A 96 -4.78 5.51 -5.96
CA GLY A 96 -5.45 4.44 -5.19
C GLY A 96 -4.50 3.38 -4.63
N ALA A 97 -3.20 3.53 -4.82
CA ALA A 97 -2.16 2.70 -4.21
C ALA A 97 -1.13 3.58 -3.49
N HIS A 98 -0.34 2.95 -2.63
CA HIS A 98 0.76 3.59 -1.90
C HIS A 98 2.02 2.74 -1.87
N CYS A 99 3.13 3.36 -1.52
CA CYS A 99 4.42 2.67 -1.48
C CYS A 99 4.64 2.04 -0.11
N GLU A 100 4.80 0.73 -0.05
CA GLU A 100 5.07 0.02 1.21
C GLU A 100 6.17 -1.02 0.99
N TRP A 101 6.85 -1.38 2.08
CA TRP A 101 7.72 -2.55 2.09
C TRP A 101 6.86 -3.83 2.06
N LEU A 102 6.88 -4.56 0.94
CA LEU A 102 6.06 -5.74 0.76
C LEU A 102 6.68 -6.98 1.45
N ASP A 103 5.86 -8.00 1.69
CA ASP A 103 6.30 -9.31 2.21
C ASP A 103 7.34 -10.00 1.31
N THR A 104 7.44 -9.55 0.05
CA THR A 104 8.46 -10.00 -0.91
C THR A 104 9.86 -9.46 -0.58
N GLY A 105 9.99 -8.57 0.41
CA GLY A 105 11.26 -8.04 0.89
C GLY A 105 11.81 -6.86 0.08
N VAL A 106 10.94 -6.14 -0.63
CA VAL A 106 11.25 -4.94 -1.42
C VAL A 106 10.09 -3.93 -1.33
N TYR A 107 10.37 -2.65 -1.56
CA TYR A 107 9.33 -1.66 -1.80
C TYR A 107 8.53 -2.00 -3.07
N GLY A 108 7.22 -1.81 -2.99
CA GLY A 108 6.30 -1.91 -4.10
C GLY A 108 4.94 -1.28 -3.79
N CYS A 109 4.14 -1.07 -4.82
CA CYS A 109 2.82 -0.46 -4.67
C CYS A 109 1.81 -1.45 -4.09
N LYS A 110 1.01 -1.01 -3.12
CA LYS A 110 -0.06 -1.78 -2.49
C LYS A 110 -1.39 -1.02 -2.59
N ASP A 111 -2.47 -1.77 -2.78
CA ASP A 111 -3.83 -1.22 -2.82
C ASP A 111 -4.19 -0.45 -1.54
N GLY A 112 -4.91 0.65 -1.71
CA GLY A 112 -5.30 1.56 -0.63
C GLY A 112 -4.50 2.85 -0.62
N ALA A 113 -5.04 3.88 0.02
CA ALA A 113 -4.28 5.08 0.35
C ALA A 113 -3.18 4.73 1.36
N GLU A 114 -2.08 5.49 1.39
CA GLU A 114 -1.14 5.46 2.52
C GLU A 114 -1.98 5.51 3.80
N GLU A 115 -1.79 4.53 4.71
CA GLU A 115 -2.26 4.67 6.09
C GLU A 115 -1.84 6.07 6.54
N SER A 116 -2.83 6.93 6.78
CA SER A 116 -2.65 8.38 6.74
C SER A 116 -1.78 8.81 7.91
N THR A 117 -0.47 8.87 7.68
CA THR A 117 0.60 9.09 8.66
C THR A 117 0.63 8.05 9.79
N PRO A 118 1.82 7.65 10.29
CA PRO A 118 1.88 7.09 11.64
C PRO A 118 1.20 8.11 12.56
N TRP A 119 0.08 7.74 13.16
CA TRP A 119 -0.64 8.59 14.11
C TRP A 119 0.38 9.17 15.09
N GLU A 120 0.56 10.50 15.06
CA GLU A 120 1.72 11.18 15.68
C GLU A 120 1.66 11.19 17.22
N GLY A 121 0.71 10.46 17.80
CA GLY A 121 0.35 10.59 19.20
C GLY A 121 -0.50 11.82 19.44
N CYS A 122 -1.02 11.93 20.66
CA CYS A 122 -1.57 13.17 21.15
C CYS A 122 -0.47 14.08 21.68
N SER A 123 -0.74 15.39 21.76
CA SER A 123 0.18 16.35 22.39
C SER A 123 0.43 15.98 23.84
N SER A 124 1.52 16.47 24.46
CA SER A 124 1.86 16.14 25.85
C SER A 124 0.82 16.56 26.90
N ASN A 125 -0.14 17.41 26.53
CA ASN A 125 -1.26 17.86 27.36
C ASN A 125 -2.59 17.22 26.97
N GLU A 126 -2.58 16.26 26.04
CA GLU A 126 -3.78 15.55 25.58
C GLU A 126 -3.70 14.08 25.97
N GLU A 127 -4.86 13.48 26.14
CA GLU A 127 -5.04 12.05 26.39
C GLU A 127 -5.61 11.36 25.15
N THR A 128 -5.34 10.06 25.04
CA THR A 128 -5.87 9.21 23.96
C THR A 128 -7.20 8.60 24.38
N ILE A 129 -8.19 8.66 23.50
CA ILE A 129 -9.48 8.01 23.70
C ILE A 129 -9.94 7.28 22.44
N GLY A 130 -10.34 6.01 22.61
CA GLY A 130 -10.95 5.24 21.54
C GLY A 130 -12.32 5.82 21.13
N VAL A 131 -12.54 5.97 19.83
CA VAL A 131 -13.80 6.45 19.26
C VAL A 131 -14.44 5.36 18.42
N VAL A 132 -15.70 5.02 18.74
CA VAL A 132 -16.43 4.01 17.96
C VAL A 132 -16.62 4.48 16.53
N GLY A 133 -16.08 3.73 15.59
CA GLY A 133 -16.15 4.03 14.16
C GLY A 133 -14.93 4.75 13.59
N TRP A 134 -13.90 5.01 14.41
CA TRP A 134 -12.55 5.31 13.93
C TRP A 134 -11.69 4.04 14.00
N ASP A 135 -10.64 4.00 13.18
CA ASP A 135 -9.57 2.99 13.16
C ASP A 135 -8.34 3.45 13.97
N HIS A 136 -8.40 4.66 14.51
CA HIS A 136 -7.39 5.27 15.38
C HIS A 136 -8.04 5.89 16.61
N ASP A 137 -7.24 6.13 17.64
CA ASP A 137 -7.67 6.86 18.83
C ASP A 137 -7.71 8.37 18.57
N GLY A 138 -8.66 9.05 19.20
CA GLY A 138 -8.73 10.51 19.21
C GLY A 138 -7.93 11.13 20.33
N CYS A 139 -7.56 12.39 20.15
CA CYS A 139 -6.93 13.21 21.17
C CYS A 139 -7.94 14.10 21.87
N ILE A 140 -7.84 14.18 23.19
CA ILE A 140 -8.72 15.00 24.02
C ILE A 140 -7.93 15.71 25.12
N ASP A 141 -8.15 17.01 25.26
CA ASP A 141 -7.69 17.82 26.39
C ASP A 141 -8.94 18.23 27.20
N SER A 142 -9.41 17.33 28.07
CA SER A 142 -10.55 17.60 28.95
C SER A 142 -10.50 16.73 30.19
N ASP A 143 -10.80 17.34 31.34
CA ASP A 143 -10.99 16.63 32.62
C ASP A 143 -12.41 16.02 32.74
N HIS A 144 -13.31 16.25 31.77
CA HIS A 144 -14.70 15.80 31.79
C HIS A 144 -15.03 14.94 30.56
N VAL A 145 -14.27 13.86 30.37
CA VAL A 145 -14.39 12.97 29.20
C VAL A 145 -15.66 12.13 29.22
N CYS A 146 -16.28 11.92 28.05
CA CYS A 146 -17.41 11.01 27.88
C CYS A 146 -16.96 9.54 28.01
N VAL A 147 -16.87 9.04 29.24
CA VAL A 147 -16.51 7.64 29.55
C VAL A 147 -17.30 7.12 30.75
N ALA A 148 -17.53 5.81 30.78
CA ALA A 148 -18.21 5.11 31.86
C ALA A 148 -19.65 5.61 32.11
N GLN A 149 -19.86 6.47 33.11
CA GLN A 149 -21.18 6.98 33.51
C GLN A 149 -21.37 8.46 33.19
N VAL A 150 -20.41 9.09 32.51
CA VAL A 150 -20.45 10.52 32.16
C VAL A 150 -21.18 10.68 30.83
N SER A 151 -22.41 11.19 30.87
CA SER A 151 -23.30 11.31 29.71
C SER A 151 -23.18 12.62 28.92
N ASP A 152 -22.59 13.64 29.55
CA ASP A 152 -22.42 14.99 29.04
C ASP A 152 -20.94 15.37 28.91
N GLY A 153 -20.08 14.34 28.82
CA GLY A 153 -18.65 14.52 28.70
C GLY A 153 -18.21 14.91 27.30
N ASP A 154 -16.99 15.42 27.21
CA ASP A 154 -16.36 15.83 25.97
C ASP A 154 -15.88 14.63 25.15
N CYS A 155 -15.83 14.85 23.84
CA CYS A 155 -15.26 13.93 22.86
C CYS A 155 -14.34 14.68 21.90
N PRO A 156 -13.38 13.99 21.26
CA PRO A 156 -12.56 14.57 20.21
C PRO A 156 -13.39 15.17 19.08
N SER A 157 -12.83 16.15 18.38
CA SER A 157 -13.47 16.78 17.23
C SER A 157 -13.89 15.73 16.20
N GLY A 158 -15.15 15.80 15.74
CA GLY A 158 -15.70 14.80 14.82
C GLY A 158 -16.34 13.59 15.50
N ALA A 159 -16.39 13.54 16.83
CA ALA A 159 -17.13 12.54 17.61
C ALA A 159 -18.17 13.19 18.53
N TYR A 160 -19.08 12.38 19.09
CA TYR A 160 -20.07 12.81 20.06
C TYR A 160 -20.28 11.76 21.16
N CYS A 161 -20.71 12.21 22.34
CA CYS A 161 -20.98 11.35 23.48
C CYS A 161 -22.28 10.56 23.30
N SER A 162 -22.23 9.23 23.47
CA SER A 162 -23.40 8.36 23.37
C SER A 162 -23.31 7.17 24.32
N LEU A 163 -24.46 6.63 24.73
CA LEU A 163 -24.53 5.33 25.39
C LEU A 163 -24.19 4.24 24.36
N LEU A 164 -23.17 3.44 24.66
CA LEU A 164 -22.75 2.31 23.84
C LEU A 164 -23.56 1.05 24.18
N ASP A 165 -23.56 0.07 23.28
CA ASP A 165 -24.24 -1.23 23.47
C ASP A 165 -23.71 -2.02 24.67
N THR A 166 -22.50 -1.69 25.13
CA THR A 166 -21.88 -2.23 26.35
C THR A 166 -22.51 -1.70 27.64
N GLY A 167 -23.40 -0.70 27.56
CA GLY A 167 -24.09 -0.10 28.71
C GLY A 167 -23.31 1.01 29.41
N VAL A 168 -22.24 1.53 28.79
CA VAL A 168 -21.47 2.69 29.29
C VAL A 168 -21.44 3.80 28.24
N TYR A 169 -21.24 5.04 28.67
CA TYR A 169 -21.02 6.17 27.77
C TYR A 169 -19.62 6.12 27.14
N GLY A 170 -19.55 6.53 25.88
CA GLY A 170 -18.32 6.62 25.10
C GLY A 170 -18.47 7.50 23.86
N CYS A 171 -17.35 7.85 23.25
CA CYS A 171 -17.32 8.67 22.05
C CYS A 171 -17.61 7.86 20.79
N VAL A 172 -18.50 8.38 19.95
CA VAL A 172 -18.91 7.77 18.67
C VAL A 172 -18.62 8.74 17.53
N ALA A 173 -18.06 8.25 16.44
CA ALA A 173 -17.80 9.06 15.26
C ALA A 173 -19.10 9.71 14.74
N SER A 174 -19.06 11.00 14.43
CA SER A 174 -20.24 11.73 13.93
C SER A 174 -20.77 11.15 12.62
N SER A 175 -19.91 10.50 11.83
CA SER A 175 -20.29 9.76 10.60
C SER A 175 -21.16 8.53 10.87
N LYS A 176 -21.17 7.99 12.10
CA LYS A 176 -22.02 6.87 12.53
C LYS A 176 -23.40 7.32 13.03
N LYS A 177 -23.64 8.63 13.13
CA LYS A 177 -24.96 9.17 13.44
C LYS A 177 -25.87 8.89 12.24
N LEU A 178 -26.54 7.74 12.26
CA LEU A 178 -27.56 7.39 11.28
C LEU A 178 -28.59 8.52 11.26
N LEU A 179 -28.79 9.12 10.08
CA LEU A 179 -29.87 10.08 9.81
C LEU A 179 -31.24 9.42 10.00
#